data_AF-A0A371FDB3-F1
#
_entry.id   AF-A0A371FDB3-F1
#
_cell.length_a   1.000
_cell.length_b   1.000
_cell.length_c   1.000
_cell.angle_alpha   90.00
_cell.angle_beta   90.00
_cell.angle_gamma   90.00
#
_symmetry.space_group_name_H-M   'P 1'
#
loop_
_entity.id
_entity.type
_entity.pdbx_description
1 polymer ?
#
loop_
_entity_poly.entity_id
_entity_poly.type
_entity_poly.pdbx_seq_one_letter_code
_entity_poly.pdbx_strand_id
1 'polypeptide(L)' 'MSNLSVHPNATKMYQDLKRIFWWPGTTKFVYACLVCQKSKIEHKTSLGFLQPLHILEWKWDKISMDFMSSLPKT' A
#
# COMPACT_ATOMS: atom_id res chain seq x y z
N MET A 1 15.08 -4.26 -14.78
CA MET A 1 15.03 -5.03 -13.53
C MET A 1 13.67 -4.80 -12.92
N SER A 2 12.78 -5.78 -13.02
CA SER A 2 11.39 -5.68 -12.60
C SER A 2 11.30 -5.74 -11.08
N ASN A 3 10.98 -4.62 -10.45
CA ASN A 3 10.45 -4.57 -9.09
C ASN A 3 9.03 -5.17 -9.11
N LEU A 4 8.94 -6.49 -9.21
CA LEU A 4 7.73 -7.17 -8.76
C LEU A 4 7.71 -7.01 -7.24
N SER A 5 6.93 -6.03 -6.78
CA SER A 5 6.42 -6.01 -5.41
C SER A 5 5.56 -7.26 -5.24
N VAL A 6 6.19 -8.41 -5.02
CA VAL A 6 5.52 -9.65 -4.66
C VAL A 6 5.18 -9.49 -3.19
N HIS A 7 4.09 -8.76 -2.93
CA HIS A 7 3.46 -8.71 -1.62
C HIS A 7 2.46 -9.86 -1.56
N PRO A 8 2.84 -11.07 -1.09
CA PRO A 8 1.86 -12.13 -0.95
C PRO A 8 0.84 -11.70 0.10
N ASN A 9 -0.43 -11.62 -0.31
CA ASN A 9 -1.53 -11.44 0.63
C ASN A 9 -1.51 -12.59 1.65
N ALA A 10 -2.01 -12.34 2.88
CA ALA A 10 -2.04 -13.33 3.95
C ALA A 10 -2.74 -14.64 3.54
N THR A 11 -3.72 -14.58 2.64
CA THR A 11 -4.37 -15.76 2.05
C THR A 11 -3.39 -16.63 1.26
N LYS A 12 -2.52 -16.01 0.45
CA LYS A 12 -1.50 -16.72 -0.33
C LYS A 12 -0.44 -17.33 0.60
N MET A 13 0.06 -16.56 1.57
CA MET A 13 1.00 -17.07 2.57
C MET A 13 0.43 -18.26 3.35
N TYR A 14 -0.83 -18.18 3.76
CA TYR A 14 -1.49 -19.29 4.45
C TYR A 14 -1.59 -20.54 3.58
N GLN A 15 -1.98 -20.40 2.31
CA GLN A 15 -2.08 -21.53 1.37
C GLN A 15 -0.72 -22.18 1.11
N ASP A 16 0.33 -21.37 0.93
CA ASP A 16 1.69 -21.85 0.72
C ASP A 16 2.22 -22.58 1.97
N LEU A 17 2.02 -22.00 3.16
CA LEU A 17 2.42 -22.64 4.42
C LEU A 17 1.65 -23.92 4.70
N LYS A 18 0.35 -23.98 4.38
CA LYS A 18 -0.49 -25.17 4.54
C LYS A 18 -0.05 -26.34 3.65
N ARG A 19 0.60 -26.07 2.51
CA ARG A 19 1.14 -27.10 1.62
C ARG A 19 2.38 -27.78 2.19
N ILE A 20 3.15 -27.06 3.02
CA ILE A 20 4.44 -27.51 3.57
C ILE A 20 4.28 -28.03 5.00
N PHE A 21 3.38 -27.41 5.76
CA PHE A 21 3.16 -27.69 7.18
C PHE A 21 1.71 -28.08 7.45
N TRP A 22 1.49 -29.28 8.01
CA TRP A 22 0.18 -29.77 8.42
C TRP A 22 0.09 -29.82 9.95
N TRP A 23 -0.27 -28.70 10.59
CA TRP A 23 -0.61 -28.67 12.01
C TRP A 23 -1.80 -27.72 12.32
N PRO A 24 -2.56 -27.98 13.40
CA PRO A 24 -3.62 -27.08 13.85
C PRO A 24 -3.06 -25.72 14.28
N GLY A 25 -3.62 -24.61 13.79
CA GLY A 25 -3.27 -23.26 14.23
C GLY A 25 -2.30 -22.47 13.34
N THR A 26 -1.99 -22.95 12.13
CA THR A 26 -1.25 -22.19 11.11
C THR A 26 -1.86 -20.81 10.82
N THR A 27 -3.19 -20.68 10.85
CA THR A 27 -3.89 -19.40 10.72
C THR A 27 -3.57 -18.43 11.86
N LYS A 28 -3.59 -18.90 13.11
CA LYS A 28 -3.25 -18.10 14.30
C LYS A 28 -1.80 -17.63 14.26
N PHE A 29 -0.90 -18.50 13.82
CA PHE A 29 0.51 -18.17 13.65
C PHE A 29 0.73 -17.06 12.60
N VAL A 30 0.12 -17.20 11.41
CA VAL A 30 0.23 -16.18 10.34
C VAL A 30 -0.40 -14.85 10.78
N TYR A 31 -1.50 -14.89 11.54
CA TYR A 31 -2.16 -13.69 12.03
C TYR A 31 -1.39 -12.97 13.14
N ALA A 32 -0.70 -13.72 14.02
CA ALA A 32 0.12 -13.16 15.11
C ALA A 32 1.53 -12.74 14.66
N CYS A 33 1.99 -13.18 13.48
CA CYS A 33 3.34 -12.88 13.00
C CYS A 33 3.50 -11.42 12.56
N LEU A 34 4.38 -10.68 13.23
CA LEU A 34 4.67 -9.26 12.96
C LEU A 34 5.17 -9.02 11.53
N VAL A 35 5.98 -9.94 10.98
CA VAL A 35 6.47 -9.83 9.58
C VAL A 35 5.30 -9.95 8.61
N CYS A 36 4.37 -10.90 8.86
CA CYS A 36 3.18 -11.10 8.05
C CYS A 36 2.20 -9.91 8.13
N GLN A 37 2.13 -9.26 9.30
CA GLN A 37 1.29 -8.08 9.50
C GLN A 37 1.86 -6.85 8.81
N LYS A 38 3.16 -6.58 8.96
CA LYS A 38 3.85 -5.49 8.25
C LYS A 38 3.82 -5.69 6.75
N SER A 39 3.79 -6.95 6.32
CA SER A 39 3.66 -7.27 4.91
C SER A 39 2.22 -7.24 4.38
N LYS A 40 1.24 -6.80 5.17
CA LYS A 40 -0.06 -6.43 4.62
C LYS A 40 0.00 -4.97 4.23
N ILE A 41 0.00 -4.72 2.93
CA ILE A 41 -0.40 -3.40 2.44
C ILE A 41 -1.88 -3.25 2.80
N GLU A 42 -2.20 -2.24 3.62
CA GLU A 42 -3.58 -1.81 3.76
C GLU A 42 -4.05 -1.31 2.39
N HIS A 43 -4.79 -2.15 1.66
CA HIS A 43 -5.65 -1.69 0.57
C HIS A 43 -6.85 -0.97 1.19
N LYS A 44 -6.59 0.13 1.90
CA LYS A 44 -7.65 1.08 2.21
C LYS A 44 -8.09 1.64 0.88
N THR A 45 -9.37 1.46 0.56
CA THR A 45 -10.02 2.27 -0.46
C THR A 45 -9.64 3.72 -0.17
N SER A 46 -9.17 4.44 -1.20
CA SER A 46 -8.91 5.88 -1.09
C SER A 46 -10.06 6.52 -0.32
N LEU A 47 -9.74 7.36 0.67
CA LEU A 47 -10.72 8.00 1.55
C LEU A 47 -11.82 8.69 0.72
N GLY A 48 -12.92 7.99 0.45
CA GLY A 48 -14.08 8.48 -0.31
C GLY A 48 -13.78 9.09 -1.68
N PHE A 49 -14.78 9.78 -2.22
CA PHE A 49 -14.61 10.72 -3.33
C PHE A 49 -13.71 11.87 -2.85
N LEU A 50 -12.66 12.17 -3.63
CA LEU A 50 -11.88 13.39 -3.42
C LEU A 50 -12.85 14.58 -3.51
N GLN A 51 -12.94 15.40 -2.45
CA GLN A 51 -13.69 16.65 -2.52
C GLN A 51 -12.94 17.60 -3.46
N PRO A 52 -13.58 18.09 -4.53
CA PRO A 52 -12.98 19.11 -5.39
C PRO A 52 -12.65 20.35 -4.56
N LEU A 53 -11.52 20.99 -4.87
CA LEU A 53 -11.22 22.30 -4.31
C LEU A 53 -12.25 23.33 -4.82
N HIS A 54 -12.55 24.35 -3.99
CA HIS A 54 -13.38 25.47 -4.40
C HIS A 54 -12.80 26.14 -5.65
N ILE A 55 -13.68 26.50 -6.60
CA ILE A 55 -13.29 27.25 -7.80
C ILE A 55 -12.87 28.65 -7.35
N LEU A 56 -11.66 29.08 -7.69
CA LEU A 56 -11.20 30.42 -7.38
C LEU A 56 -11.92 31.44 -8.26
N GLU A 57 -12.36 32.55 -7.68
CA GLU A 57 -13.13 33.57 -8.39
C GLU A 57 -12.24 34.51 -9.22
N TRP A 58 -10.96 34.66 -8.83
CA TRP A 58 -10.05 35.61 -9.44
C TRP A 58 -8.64 35.06 -9.65
N LYS A 59 -7.86 35.79 -10.45
CA LYS A 59 -6.46 35.45 -10.74
C LYS A 59 -5.62 35.69 -9.48
N TRP A 60 -4.82 34.69 -9.10
CA TRP A 60 -3.89 34.69 -7.95
C TRP A 60 -4.49 34.53 -6.55
N ASP A 61 -5.78 34.22 -6.42
CA ASP A 61 -6.41 33.98 -5.11
C ASP A 61 -5.78 32.81 -4.33
N LYS A 62 -5.14 31.88 -5.05
CA LYS A 62 -4.41 30.76 -4.46
C LYS A 62 -3.18 30.43 -5.28
N ILE A 63 -2.07 30.21 -4.58
CA ILE A 63 -0.80 29.77 -5.14
C ILE A 63 -0.41 28.47 -4.41
N SER A 64 -0.11 27.41 -5.15
CA SER A 64 0.47 26.18 -4.61
C SER A 64 1.89 25.99 -5.13
N MET A 65 2.80 25.54 -4.27
CA MET A 65 4.19 25.26 -4.61
C MET A 65 4.54 23.86 -4.12
N ASP A 66 5.33 23.13 -4.91
CA ASP A 66 5.83 21.80 -4.56
C ASP A 66 7.30 21.66 -5.01
N PHE A 67 8.04 20.76 -4.38
CA PHE A 67 9.46 20.54 -4.64
C PHE A 67 9.67 19.39 -5.63
N MET A 68 10.44 19.65 -6.68
CA MET A 68 10.95 18.62 -7.58
C MET A 68 12.29 18.10 -7.03
N SER A 69 12.37 16.81 -6.69
CA SER A 69 13.56 16.22 -6.06
C SER A 69 14.66 15.81 -7.06
N SER A 70 14.35 15.68 -8.35
CA SER A 70 15.33 15.29 -9.37
C SER A 70 15.02 15.90 -10.73
N LEU A 71 16.03 16.50 -11.35
CA LEU A 71 16.01 16.93 -12.76
C LEU A 71 16.90 15.99 -13.60
N PRO A 72 16.61 15.81 -14.91
CA PRO A 72 17.49 15.06 -15.81
C PRO A 72 18.89 15.68 -15.82
N LYS A 73 19.93 14.85 -15.82
CA LYS A 73 21.28 15.31 -16.15
C LYS A 73 21.38 15.46 -17.67
N THR A 74 21.90 16.61 -18.12
CA THR A 74 22.23 16.90 -19.53
C THR A 74 23.12 15.85 -20.15
#